data_AF-A0A975DJV4-F1
#
_entry.id   AF-A0A975DJV4-F1
#
_cell.length_a   1.000
_cell.length_b   1.000
_cell.length_c   1.000
_cell.angle_alpha   90.00
_cell.angle_beta   90.00
_cell.angle_gamma   90.00
#
_symmetry.space_group_name_H-M   'P 1'
#
loop_
_entity.id
_entity.type
_entity.pdbx_description
1 polymer ?
#
loop_
_entity_poly.entity_id
_entity_poly.type
_entity_poly.pdbx_seq_one_letter_code
_entity_poly.pdbx_strand_id
1 'polypeptide(L)'
;MTDFKTLLFRAGFMNFGKLERKAICEFLLVSERTLERWLSKNVPCPRAVKMLEIRIDGKVSNHPNWSNFKICRDGYLWTPSGKRYEAEYINKIDVLQRSNRYHEAQSLSLQNEITHLRNLVSVRTQLKEMGQYLIAISDRFKFEEAIANFSNHKPEKLT
;
A
#
# COMPACT_ATOMS: atom_id res chain seq x y z
N MET A 1 -28.02 31.77 -14.64
CA MET A 1 -27.48 32.01 -13.28
C MET A 1 -27.77 30.77 -12.45
N THR A 2 -26.74 30.06 -11.98
CA THR A 2 -26.90 28.96 -11.02
C THR A 2 -27.37 29.50 -9.68
N ASP A 3 -28.45 28.95 -9.14
CA ASP A 3 -29.00 29.33 -7.84
C ASP A 3 -27.99 29.08 -6.72
N PHE A 4 -27.79 30.05 -5.81
CA PHE A 4 -26.79 29.97 -4.74
C PHE A 4 -27.02 28.75 -3.83
N LYS A 5 -28.28 28.35 -3.61
CA LYS A 5 -28.60 27.13 -2.87
C LYS A 5 -28.10 25.87 -3.58
N THR A 6 -28.22 25.82 -4.91
CA THR A 6 -27.70 24.68 -5.69
C THR A 6 -26.18 24.59 -5.64
N LEU A 7 -25.48 25.73 -5.61
CA LEU A 7 -24.03 25.76 -5.40
C LEU A 7 -23.64 25.25 -4.01
N LEU A 8 -24.35 25.67 -2.96
CA LEU A 8 -24.11 25.17 -1.60
C LEU A 8 -24.38 23.67 -1.46
N PHE A 9 -25.42 23.17 -2.12
CA PHE A 9 -25.71 21.74 -2.19
C PHE A 9 -24.58 20.97 -2.88
N ARG A 10 -24.17 21.40 -4.09
CA ARG A 10 -23.06 20.77 -4.84
C ARG A 10 -21.73 20.83 -4.09
N ALA A 11 -21.49 21.89 -3.33
CA ALA A 11 -20.30 22.04 -2.50
C ALA A 11 -20.31 21.17 -1.21
N GLY A 12 -21.40 20.42 -0.97
CA GLY A 12 -21.52 19.47 0.14
C GLY A 12 -21.90 20.09 1.48
N PHE A 13 -22.50 21.29 1.51
CA PHE A 13 -22.91 21.96 2.75
C PHE A 13 -24.37 21.67 3.16
N MET A 14 -25.02 20.71 2.52
CA MET A 14 -26.36 20.27 2.85
C MET A 14 -26.35 18.82 3.34
N ASN A 15 -26.74 18.62 4.59
CA ASN A 15 -26.93 17.31 5.21
C ASN A 15 -28.42 17.11 5.49
N PHE A 16 -29.01 16.06 4.90
CA PHE A 16 -30.44 15.70 5.08
C PHE A 16 -31.42 16.88 4.87
N GLY A 17 -31.16 17.72 3.87
CA GLY A 17 -32.01 18.88 3.57
C GLY A 17 -31.77 20.10 4.48
N LYS A 18 -30.89 20.00 5.48
CA LYS A 18 -30.49 21.12 6.35
C LYS A 18 -29.14 21.68 5.90
N LEU A 19 -29.04 23.01 5.90
CA LEU A 19 -27.81 23.74 5.60
C LEU A 19 -26.93 23.82 6.87
N GLU A 20 -25.68 23.41 6.75
CA GLU A 20 -24.68 23.56 7.81
C GLU A 20 -24.14 24.99 7.85
N ARG A 21 -24.93 25.90 8.43
CA ARG A 21 -24.66 27.34 8.42
C ARG A 21 -23.28 27.72 8.98
N LYS A 22 -22.88 27.09 10.09
CA LYS A 22 -21.58 27.34 10.73
C LYS A 22 -20.41 26.99 9.80
N ALA A 23 -20.44 25.80 9.20
CA ALA A 23 -19.42 25.34 8.26
C ALA A 23 -19.35 26.22 7.00
N ILE A 24 -20.50 26.70 6.51
CA ILE A 24 -20.56 27.63 5.37
C ILE A 24 -19.93 28.98 5.74
N CYS A 25 -20.26 29.52 6.92
CA CYS A 25 -19.74 30.81 7.39
C CYS A 25 -18.23 30.75 7.60
N GLU A 26 -17.73 29.68 8.22
CA GLU A 26 -16.30 29.44 8.38
C GLU A 26 -15.60 29.31 7.02
N PHE A 27 -16.18 28.55 6.08
CA PHE A 27 -15.57 28.35 4.76
C PHE A 27 -15.54 29.62 3.90
N LEU A 28 -16.63 30.37 3.86
CA LEU A 28 -16.74 31.58 3.03
C LEU A 28 -16.16 32.83 3.72
N LEU A 29 -15.78 32.72 4.99
CA LEU A 29 -15.29 33.80 5.84
C LEU A 29 -16.31 34.96 5.92
N VAL A 30 -17.56 34.63 6.25
CA VAL A 30 -18.68 35.58 6.33
C VAL A 30 -19.51 35.39 7.60
N SER A 31 -20.24 36.44 8.01
CA SER A 31 -21.18 36.36 9.13
C SER A 31 -22.49 35.66 8.72
N GLU A 32 -23.18 35.07 9.70
CA GLU A 32 -24.49 34.41 9.48
C GLU A 32 -25.52 35.35 8.85
N ARG A 33 -25.57 36.61 9.29
CA ARG A 33 -26.45 37.64 8.71
C ARG A 33 -26.20 37.86 7.22
N THR A 34 -24.93 37.82 6.80
CA THR A 34 -24.56 37.97 5.40
C THR A 34 -25.00 36.75 4.59
N LEU A 35 -24.82 35.56 5.14
CA LEU A 35 -25.25 34.31 4.54
C LEU A 35 -26.78 34.27 4.36
N GLU A 36 -27.56 34.67 5.36
CA GLU A 36 -29.02 34.76 5.26
C GLU A 36 -29.47 35.78 4.20
N ARG A 37 -28.81 36.93 4.13
CA ARG A 37 -29.07 37.93 3.09
C ARG A 37 -28.81 37.38 1.69
N TRP A 38 -27.77 36.57 1.51
CA TRP A 38 -27.46 35.93 0.23
C TRP A 38 -28.44 34.82 -0.12
N LEU A 39 -28.86 34.01 0.86
CA LEU A 39 -29.85 32.96 0.65
C LEU A 39 -31.25 33.50 0.30
N SER A 40 -31.62 34.65 0.83
CA SER A 40 -32.92 35.31 0.57
C SER A 40 -32.96 36.06 -0.75
N LYS A 41 -31.90 36.82 -1.07
CA LYS A 41 -31.85 37.65 -2.28
C LYS A 41 -31.22 36.95 -3.49
N ASN A 42 -30.59 35.79 -3.28
CA ASN A 42 -29.79 35.07 -4.29
C ASN A 42 -28.70 35.94 -4.96
N VAL A 43 -28.09 36.83 -4.18
CA VAL A 43 -26.99 37.71 -4.63
C VAL A 43 -25.73 37.46 -3.78
N PRO A 44 -25.06 36.30 -3.94
CA PRO A 44 -23.77 36.06 -3.31
C PRO A 44 -22.69 36.96 -3.92
N CYS A 45 -21.63 37.27 -3.17
CA CYS A 45 -20.51 37.99 -3.76
C CYS A 45 -19.74 37.09 -4.75
N PRO A 46 -19.13 37.66 -5.81
CA PRO A 46 -18.38 36.87 -6.79
C PRO A 46 -17.25 36.02 -6.17
N ARG A 47 -16.64 36.49 -5.09
CA ARG A 47 -15.63 35.75 -4.33
C ARG A 47 -16.20 34.45 -3.75
N ALA A 48 -17.38 34.51 -3.13
CA ALA A 48 -18.02 33.36 -2.52
C ALA A 48 -18.41 32.31 -3.57
N VAL A 49 -18.90 32.75 -4.73
CA VAL A 49 -19.18 31.86 -5.87
C VAL A 49 -17.92 31.13 -6.32
N LYS A 50 -16.82 31.86 -6.56
CA LYS A 50 -15.53 31.25 -6.94
C LYS A 50 -15.00 30.27 -5.89
N MET A 51 -15.13 30.57 -4.59
CA MET A 51 -14.70 29.65 -3.53
C MET A 51 -15.53 28.36 -3.51
N LEU A 52 -16.84 28.46 -3.76
CA LEU A 52 -17.72 27.29 -3.88
C LEU A 52 -17.39 26.47 -5.13
N GLU A 53 -17.15 27.11 -6.28
CA GLU A 53 -16.71 26.44 -7.51
C GLU A 53 -15.38 25.71 -7.32
N ILE A 54 -14.39 26.36 -6.70
CA ILE A 54 -13.10 25.74 -6.35
C ILE A 54 -13.29 24.49 -5.49
N ARG A 55 -14.22 24.52 -4.54
CA ARG A 55 -14.54 23.38 -3.67
C ARG A 55 -15.26 22.26 -4.43
N ILE A 56 -16.23 22.61 -5.29
CA ILE A 56 -16.96 21.66 -6.15
C ILE A 56 -16.00 20.95 -7.10
N ASP A 57 -15.09 21.70 -7.71
CA ASP A 57 -14.07 21.18 -8.62
C ASP A 57 -12.96 20.39 -7.90
N GLY A 58 -12.97 20.35 -6.55
CA GLY A 58 -11.93 19.72 -5.75
C GLY A 58 -10.55 20.38 -5.86
N LYS A 59 -10.48 21.62 -6.36
CA LYS A 59 -9.22 22.35 -6.64
C LYS A 59 -8.47 22.78 -5.37
N VAL A 60 -9.13 22.82 -4.21
CA VAL A 60 -8.49 23.08 -2.92
C VAL A 60 -8.97 22.06 -1.89
N SER A 61 -8.02 21.35 -1.30
CA SER A 61 -8.26 20.49 -0.15
C SER A 61 -8.51 21.37 1.09
N ASN A 62 -9.75 21.40 1.58
CA ASN A 62 -10.07 21.94 2.91
C ASN A 62 -9.93 20.90 4.02
N HIS A 63 -9.23 19.79 3.75
CA HIS A 63 -9.09 18.72 4.72
C HIS A 63 -8.09 19.14 5.83
N PRO A 64 -8.33 18.81 7.12
CA PRO A 64 -7.46 19.21 8.22
C PRO A 64 -5.97 18.90 8.01
N ASN A 65 -5.66 17.75 7.41
CA ASN A 65 -4.28 17.34 7.07
C ASN A 65 -3.56 18.31 6.11
N TRP A 66 -4.30 19.13 5.37
CA TRP A 66 -3.78 20.11 4.42
C TRP A 66 -3.73 21.53 5.00
N SER A 67 -4.14 21.74 6.26
CA SER A 67 -4.22 23.07 6.90
C SER A 67 -2.93 23.88 6.84
N ASN A 68 -1.78 23.22 6.93
CA ASN A 68 -0.45 23.85 6.90
C ASN A 68 0.18 23.87 5.51
N PHE A 69 -0.47 23.28 4.51
CA PHE A 69 -0.03 23.33 3.12
C PHE A 69 -0.59 24.59 2.46
N LYS A 70 0.25 25.26 1.66
CA LYS A 70 -0.15 26.51 0.99
C LYS A 70 0.11 26.37 -0.50
N ILE A 71 -0.90 26.67 -1.32
CA ILE A 71 -0.72 26.84 -2.76
C ILE A 71 -0.35 28.31 -2.98
N CYS A 72 0.85 28.55 -3.49
CA CYS A 72 1.32 29.90 -3.76
C CYS A 72 0.76 30.43 -5.07
N ARG A 73 0.86 31.77 -5.25
CA ARG A 73 0.33 32.46 -6.42
C ARG A 73 0.87 31.92 -7.75
N ASP A 74 2.12 31.48 -7.76
CA ASP A 74 2.78 30.96 -8.96
C ASP A 74 2.57 29.44 -9.16
N GLY A 75 1.64 28.84 -8.41
CA GLY A 75 1.17 27.47 -8.64
C GLY A 75 1.97 26.35 -7.98
N TYR A 76 2.96 26.67 -7.14
CA TYR A 76 3.71 25.68 -6.36
C TYR A 76 3.04 25.36 -5.02
N LEU A 77 3.20 24.10 -4.58
CA LEU A 77 2.77 23.62 -3.27
C LEU A 77 3.87 23.84 -2.24
N TRP A 78 3.56 24.59 -1.18
CA TRP A 78 4.43 24.79 -0.03
C TRP A 78 4.04 23.84 1.10
N THR A 79 5.00 23.10 1.62
CA THR A 79 4.78 22.15 2.72
C THR A 79 5.07 22.77 4.09
N PRO A 80 4.52 22.19 5.17
CA PRO A 80 4.79 22.67 6.53
C PRO A 80 6.29 22.66 6.89
N SER A 81 7.05 21.77 6.26
CA SER A 81 8.51 21.65 6.39
C SER A 81 9.30 22.72 5.63
N GLY A 82 8.66 23.68 4.97
CA GLY A 82 9.33 24.74 4.23
C GLY A 82 9.75 24.36 2.80
N LYS A 83 9.43 23.15 2.33
CA LYS A 83 9.76 22.70 0.98
C LYS A 83 8.73 23.18 -0.03
N ARG A 84 9.21 23.39 -1.26
CA ARG A 84 8.39 23.80 -2.40
C ARG A 84 8.35 22.67 -3.41
N TYR A 85 7.17 22.39 -3.93
CA TYR A 85 6.95 21.36 -4.93
C TYR A 85 6.17 21.93 -6.11
N GLU A 86 6.77 21.82 -7.28
CA GLU A 86 6.12 22.12 -8.54
C GLU A 86 5.23 20.95 -8.97
N ALA A 87 4.24 21.22 -9.83
CA ALA A 87 3.29 20.21 -10.29
C ALA A 87 4.01 19.03 -10.98
N GLU A 88 5.03 19.30 -11.79
CA GLU A 88 5.82 18.26 -12.46
C GLU A 88 6.55 17.37 -11.44
N TYR A 89 7.07 17.95 -10.37
CA TYR A 89 7.74 17.21 -9.32
C TYR A 89 6.78 16.28 -8.57
N ILE A 90 5.56 16.75 -8.27
CA ILE A 90 4.53 15.94 -7.63
C ILE A 90 4.15 14.74 -8.53
N ASN A 91 4.02 14.96 -9.84
CA ASN A 91 3.74 13.88 -10.78
C ASN A 91 4.88 12.85 -10.82
N LYS A 92 6.15 13.29 -10.79
CA LYS A 92 7.31 12.40 -10.68
C LYS A 92 7.28 11.55 -9.41
N ILE A 93 6.81 12.08 -8.28
CA ILE A 93 6.67 11.30 -7.05
C ILE A 93 5.70 10.13 -7.23
N ASP A 94 4.56 10.32 -7.89
CA ASP A 94 3.59 9.23 -8.13
C ASP A 94 4.23 8.12 -8.99
N VAL A 95 4.95 8.48 -10.04
CA VAL A 95 5.70 7.52 -10.87
C VAL A 95 6.74 6.76 -10.04
N LEU A 96 7.51 7.46 -9.21
CA LEU A 96 8.52 6.85 -8.33
C LEU A 96 7.89 5.90 -7.31
N GLN A 97 6.74 6.26 -6.72
CA GLN A 97 6.04 5.39 -5.79
C GLN A 97 5.57 4.10 -6.47
N ARG A 98 5.05 4.19 -7.69
CA ARG A 98 4.64 3.00 -8.47
C ARG A 98 5.84 2.10 -8.80
N SER A 99 6.96 2.69 -9.20
CA SER A 99 8.21 1.96 -9.47
C SER A 99 8.73 1.27 -8.20
N ASN A 100 8.76 1.95 -7.06
CA ASN A 100 9.18 1.33 -5.80
C ASN A 100 8.31 0.15 -5.41
N ARG A 101 6.97 0.26 -5.52
CA ARG A 101 6.06 -0.87 -5.24
C ARG A 101 6.33 -2.07 -6.14
N TYR A 102 6.64 -1.83 -7.41
CA TYR A 102 7.03 -2.91 -8.33
C TYR A 102 8.34 -3.58 -7.89
N HIS A 103 9.36 -2.80 -7.54
CA HIS A 103 10.64 -3.34 -7.06
C HIS A 103 10.50 -4.09 -5.73
N GLU A 104 9.66 -3.62 -4.80
CA GLU A 104 9.35 -4.31 -3.55
C GLU A 104 8.70 -5.68 -3.82
N ALA A 105 7.73 -5.73 -4.73
CA ALA A 105 7.09 -6.99 -5.12
C ALA A 105 8.06 -7.98 -5.77
N GLN A 106 8.95 -7.47 -6.64
CA GLN A 106 9.99 -8.30 -7.26
C GLN A 106 10.98 -8.84 -6.23
N SER A 107 11.43 -7.99 -5.30
CA SER A 107 12.35 -8.40 -4.23
C SER A 107 11.73 -9.48 -3.34
N LEU A 108 10.43 -9.35 -3.02
CA LEU A 108 9.72 -10.36 -2.25
C LEU A 108 9.65 -11.70 -2.99
N SER A 109 9.36 -11.68 -4.30
CA SER A 109 9.34 -12.89 -5.12
C SER A 109 10.69 -13.60 -5.14
N LEU A 110 11.78 -12.86 -5.33
CA LEU A 110 13.14 -13.42 -5.33
C LEU A 110 13.49 -14.00 -3.96
N GLN A 111 13.06 -13.35 -2.88
CA GLN A 111 13.30 -13.85 -1.52
C GLN A 111 12.55 -15.16 -1.24
N ASN A 112 11.34 -15.32 -1.77
CA ASN A 112 10.59 -16.57 -1.71
C ASN A 112 11.29 -17.68 -2.51
N GLU A 113 11.81 -17.37 -3.70
CA GLU A 113 12.55 -18.31 -4.52
C GLU A 113 13.84 -18.78 -3.83
N ILE A 114 14.61 -17.86 -3.24
CA ILE A 114 15.80 -18.20 -2.44
C ILE A 114 15.42 -19.12 -1.27
N THR A 115 14.31 -18.84 -0.61
CA THR A 115 13.83 -19.66 0.52
C THR A 115 13.46 -21.06 0.05
N HIS A 116 12.78 -21.17 -1.09
CA HIS A 116 12.44 -22.46 -1.70
C HIS A 116 13.70 -23.27 -2.05
N LEU A 117 14.69 -22.64 -2.70
CA LEU A 117 15.96 -23.29 -3.05
C LEU A 117 16.72 -23.77 -1.81
N ARG A 118 16.73 -22.98 -0.73
CA ARG A 118 17.33 -23.40 0.55
C ARG A 118 16.66 -24.65 1.11
N ASN A 119 15.34 -24.73 1.03
CA ASN A 119 14.59 -25.92 1.47
C ASN A 119 14.96 -27.15 0.63
N LEU A 120 15.06 -27.02 -0.70
CA LEU A 120 15.47 -28.12 -1.57
C LEU A 120 16.88 -28.62 -1.26
N VAL A 121 17.83 -27.72 -1.01
CA VAL A 121 19.20 -28.08 -0.62
C VAL A 121 19.22 -28.82 0.72
N SER A 122 18.40 -28.39 1.68
CA SER A 122 18.24 -29.08 2.97
C SER A 122 17.71 -30.51 2.77
N VAL A 123 16.63 -30.69 2.00
CA VAL A 123 16.05 -32.01 1.69
C VAL A 123 17.06 -32.90 0.98
N ARG A 124 17.82 -32.37 0.01
CA ARG A 124 18.90 -33.12 -0.65
C ARG A 124 19.94 -33.63 0.35
N THR A 125 20.29 -32.82 1.33
CA THR A 125 21.28 -33.17 2.36
C THR A 125 20.76 -34.33 3.23
N GLN A 126 19.48 -34.26 3.63
CA GLN A 126 18.82 -35.35 4.37
C GLN A 126 18.75 -36.64 3.55
N LEU A 127 18.40 -36.56 2.26
CA LEU A 127 18.38 -37.74 1.36
C LEU A 127 19.77 -38.39 1.24
N LYS A 128 20.84 -37.58 1.21
CA LYS A 128 22.21 -38.09 1.17
C LYS A 128 22.54 -38.87 2.45
N GLU A 129 22.16 -38.36 3.62
CA GLU A 129 22.33 -39.05 4.91
C GLU A 129 21.54 -40.37 4.93
N MET A 130 20.27 -40.36 4.52
CA MET A 130 19.46 -41.57 4.40
C MET A 130 20.09 -42.61 3.46
N GLY A 131 20.64 -42.17 2.32
CA GLY A 131 21.36 -43.04 1.40
C GLY A 131 22.58 -43.70 2.04
N GLN A 132 23.34 -42.96 2.86
CA GLN A 132 24.47 -43.52 3.60
C GLN A 132 24.02 -44.56 4.63
N TYR A 133 22.91 -44.33 5.33
CA TYR A 133 22.34 -45.32 6.24
C TYR A 133 21.91 -46.60 5.52
N LEU A 134 21.27 -46.50 4.35
CA LEU A 134 20.86 -47.67 3.56
C LEU A 134 22.05 -48.50 3.07
N ILE A 135 23.14 -47.84 2.64
CA ILE A 135 24.39 -48.53 2.27
C ILE A 135 24.92 -49.31 3.47
N ALA A 136 25.00 -48.68 4.65
CA ALA A 136 25.50 -49.34 5.86
C ALA A 136 24.64 -50.55 6.27
N ILE A 137 23.32 -50.47 6.10
CA ILE A 137 22.41 -51.60 6.34
C ILE A 137 22.64 -52.72 5.31
N SER A 138 22.76 -52.39 4.02
CA SER A 138 23.04 -53.36 2.96
C SER A 138 24.35 -54.11 3.20
N ASP A 139 25.41 -53.40 3.60
CA ASP A 139 26.70 -54.01 3.88
C ASP A 139 26.64 -54.97 5.08
N ARG A 140 25.84 -54.65 6.11
CA ARG A 140 25.57 -55.58 7.22
C ARG A 140 24.84 -56.84 6.76
N PHE A 141 23.79 -56.72 5.96
CA PHE A 141 23.07 -57.89 5.45
C PHE A 141 23.95 -58.79 4.59
N LYS A 142 24.76 -58.23 3.69
CA LYS A 142 25.73 -58.99 2.90
C LYS A 142 26.72 -59.74 3.78
N PHE A 143 27.16 -59.12 4.87
CA PHE A 143 28.07 -59.75 5.82
C PHE A 143 27.40 -60.91 6.58
N GLU A 144 26.15 -60.73 7.04
CA GLU A 144 25.37 -61.80 7.68
C GLU A 144 25.13 -62.98 6.74
N GLU A 145 24.81 -62.70 5.46
CA GLU A 145 24.61 -63.72 4.44
C GLU A 145 25.90 -64.48 4.12
N ALA A 146 27.05 -63.78 4.07
CA ALA A 146 28.36 -64.40 3.94
C ALA A 146 28.69 -65.32 5.13
N ILE A 147 28.40 -64.89 6.37
CA ILE A 147 28.58 -65.71 7.57
C ILE A 147 27.68 -66.95 7.55
N ALA A 148 26.40 -66.79 7.18
CA ALA A 148 25.47 -67.90 7.08
C ALA A 148 25.96 -68.96 6.08
N ASN A 149 26.43 -68.53 4.90
CA ASN A 149 27.01 -69.41 3.89
C ASN A 149 28.29 -70.11 4.37
N PHE A 150 29.17 -69.43 5.09
CA PHE A 150 30.34 -70.04 5.72
C PHE A 150 29.97 -71.08 6.79
N SER A 151 28.93 -70.83 7.58
CA SER A 151 28.47 -71.74 8.64
C SER A 151 27.88 -73.05 8.08
N ASN A 152 27.28 -72.99 6.89
CA ASN A 152 26.76 -74.14 6.14
C ASN A 152 27.86 -74.93 5.41
N HIS A 153 29.10 -74.42 5.36
CA HIS A 153 30.28 -75.10 4.83
C HIS A 153 31.26 -75.48 5.96
N LYS A 154 30.74 -76.06 7.06
CA LYS A 154 31.61 -76.79 7.99
C LYS A 154 32.17 -78.03 7.28
N PRO A 155 33.50 -78.20 7.15
CA PRO A 155 34.05 -79.40 6.55
C PRO A 155 33.66 -80.61 7.42
N GLU A 156 33.05 -81.61 6.80
CA GLU A 156 32.92 -82.94 7.39
C GLU A 156 34.30 -83.39 7.86
N LYS A 157 34.39 -83.73 9.14
CA LYS A 157 35.62 -84.20 9.77
C LYS A 157 36.18 -85.37 8.96
N LEU A 158 37.36 -85.19 8.39
CA LEU A 158 38.24 -86.29 8.01
C LEU A 158 38.62 -87.02 9.30
N THR A 159 38.17 -88.28 9.36
CA THR A 159 38.48 -89.36 10.30
C THR A 159 39.90 -89.35 10.84
#